data_AF-A0A1S9CPF6-F1
#
_entry.id   AF-A0A1S9CPF6-F1
#
_cell.length_a   1.000
_cell.length_b   1.000
_cell.length_c   1.000
_cell.angle_alpha   90.00
_cell.angle_beta   90.00
_cell.angle_gamma   90.00
#
_symmetry.space_group_name_H-M   'P 1'
#
loop_
_entity.id
_entity.type
_entity.pdbx_description
1 polymer ?
#
loop_
_entity_poly.entity_id
_entity_poly.type
_entity_poly.pdbx_seq_one_letter_code
_entity_poly.pdbx_strand_id
1 'polypeptide(L)'
;MRQTIREIEVNMAYRWYLGYGITEKIPHFSTFGKVYRCKFENTDIFQDIFEHIICEVIKCGFLDSQNIFIDRTHIKACANLKKLQSYRLKNQLNFMKMNL
;
A
#
# COMPACT_ATOMS: atom_id res chain seq x y z
N MET A 1 -5.76 -10.92 -1.20
CA MET A 1 -6.74 -11.02 -2.29
C MET A 1 -7.85 -12.04 -2.04
N ARG A 2 -7.57 -13.29 -1.67
CA ARG A 2 -8.66 -14.26 -1.38
C ARG A 2 -9.52 -13.85 -0.18
N GLN A 3 -8.88 -13.51 0.93
CA GLN A 3 -9.57 -13.06 2.15
C GLN A 3 -10.36 -11.76 1.91
N THR A 4 -9.74 -10.76 1.29
CA THR A 4 -10.37 -9.48 0.98
C THR A 4 -11.60 -9.62 0.07
N ILE A 5 -11.61 -10.55 -0.88
CA ILE A 5 -12.80 -10.79 -1.70
C ILE A 5 -13.93 -11.43 -0.91
N ARG A 6 -13.63 -12.38 -0.02
CA ARG A 6 -14.63 -12.92 0.91
C ARG A 6 -15.22 -11.82 1.79
N GLU A 7 -14.39 -10.87 2.22
CA GLU A 7 -14.85 -9.72 3.00
C GLU A 7 -15.72 -8.78 2.16
N ILE A 8 -15.36 -8.49 0.90
CA ILE A 8 -16.18 -7.66 0.00
C ILE A 8 -17.54 -8.33 -0.26
N GLU A 9 -17.60 -9.66 -0.32
CA GLU A 9 -18.84 -10.43 -0.50
C GLU A 9 -19.83 -10.25 0.64
N VAL A 10 -19.37 -10.06 1.88
CA VAL A 10 -20.22 -9.91 3.07
C VAL A 10 -20.36 -8.46 3.55
N ASN A 11 -19.35 -7.62 3.30
CA ASN A 11 -19.26 -6.28 3.86
C ASN A 11 -19.73 -5.22 2.85
N MET A 12 -20.84 -4.56 3.20
CA MET A 12 -21.43 -3.50 2.38
C MET A 12 -20.55 -2.26 2.28
N ALA A 13 -19.78 -1.92 3.31
CA ALA A 13 -18.90 -0.75 3.30
C ALA A 13 -17.80 -0.89 2.23
N TYR A 14 -17.26 -2.10 2.04
CA TYR A 14 -16.27 -2.34 1.00
C TYR A 14 -16.86 -2.29 -0.41
N ARG A 15 -18.10 -2.77 -0.60
CA ARG A 15 -18.80 -2.60 -1.88
C ARG A 15 -19.04 -1.14 -2.22
N TRP A 16 -19.54 -0.36 -1.25
CA TRP A 16 -19.77 1.07 -1.43
C TRP A 16 -18.46 1.81 -1.78
N TYR A 17 -17.38 1.54 -1.04
CA TYR A 17 -16.08 2.15 -1.29
C TYR A 17 -15.53 1.84 -2.69
N LEU A 18 -15.71 0.60 -3.16
CA LEU A 18 -15.25 0.16 -4.48
C LEU A 18 -16.23 0.51 -5.63
N GLY A 19 -17.39 1.07 -5.30
CA GLY A 19 -18.44 1.41 -6.28
C GLY A 19 -19.21 0.22 -6.85
N TYR A 20 -19.17 -0.95 -6.19
CA TYR A 20 -19.95 -2.11 -6.61
C TYR A 20 -21.39 -2.05 -6.10
N GLY A 21 -22.33 -2.42 -6.96
CA GLY A 21 -23.73 -2.61 -6.57
C GLY A 21 -23.91 -3.79 -5.60
N ILE A 22 -24.98 -3.77 -4.80
CA ILE A 22 -25.30 -4.85 -3.84
C ILE A 22 -25.50 -6.19 -4.59
N THR A 23 -26.16 -6.15 -5.75
CA THR A 23 -26.46 -7.32 -6.58
C THR A 23 -25.35 -7.65 -7.58
N GLU A 24 -24.30 -6.83 -7.66
CA GLU A 24 -23.26 -6.99 -8.66
C GLU A 24 -22.29 -8.10 -8.26
N LYS A 25 -21.90 -8.90 -9.24
CA LYS A 25 -20.99 -10.02 -9.02
C LYS A 25 -19.55 -9.52 -8.93
N ILE A 26 -18.90 -9.86 -7.83
CA ILE A 26 -17.50 -9.51 -7.61
C ILE A 26 -16.62 -10.44 -8.47
N PRO A 27 -15.58 -9.89 -9.14
CA PRO A 27 -14.67 -10.70 -9.95
C PRO A 27 -13.83 -11.65 -9.08
N HIS A 28 -13.44 -12.77 -9.66
CA HIS A 28 -12.61 -13.77 -8.98
C HIS A 28 -11.24 -13.21 -8.56
N PHE A 29 -10.65 -13.73 -7.48
CA PHE A 29 -9.42 -13.18 -6.88
C PHE A 29 -8.21 -13.15 -7.81
N SER A 30 -8.16 -14.06 -8.79
CA SER A 30 -7.09 -14.08 -9.79
C SER A 30 -7.16 -12.90 -10.76
N THR A 31 -8.35 -12.32 -10.97
CA THR A 31 -8.56 -11.19 -11.88
C THR A 31 -7.73 -9.99 -11.45
N PHE A 32 -7.73 -9.66 -10.16
CA PHE A 32 -6.97 -8.53 -9.63
C PHE A 32 -5.45 -8.71 -9.82
N GLY A 33 -4.93 -9.92 -9.58
CA GLY A 33 -3.52 -10.20 -9.82
C GLY A 33 -3.13 -10.06 -11.30
N LYS A 34 -4.01 -10.49 -12.21
CA LYS A 34 -3.79 -10.35 -13.66
C LYS A 34 -3.88 -8.90 -14.11
N VAL A 35 -4.83 -8.11 -13.58
CA VAL A 35 -4.96 -6.68 -13.87
C VAL A 35 -3.75 -5.91 -13.35
N TYR A 36 -3.32 -6.20 -12.11
CA TYR A 36 -2.10 -5.61 -11.55
C TYR A 36 -0.90 -5.86 -12.46
N ARG A 37 -0.67 -7.12 -12.83
CA ARG A 37 0.45 -7.48 -13.70
C ARG A 37 0.35 -6.78 -15.07
N CYS A 38 -0.83 -6.81 -15.67
CA CYS A 38 -1.02 -6.33 -17.05
C CYS A 38 -1.00 -4.81 -17.17
N LYS A 39 -1.44 -4.08 -16.14
CA LYS A 39 -1.62 -2.62 -16.21
C LYS A 39 -0.66 -1.82 -15.32
N PHE A 40 -0.15 -2.42 -14.25
CA PHE A 40 0.49 -1.67 -13.17
C PHE A 40 1.83 -2.25 -12.67
N GLU A 41 2.33 -3.35 -13.23
CA GLU A 41 3.57 -4.00 -12.75
C GLU A 41 4.81 -3.10 -12.85
N ASN A 42 4.84 -2.22 -13.85
CA ASN A 42 5.98 -1.33 -14.13
C ASN A 42 5.64 0.15 -13.85
N THR A 43 4.62 0.40 -13.04
CA THR A 43 4.18 1.77 -12.73
C THR A 43 4.33 2.04 -11.24
N ASP A 44 4.82 3.23 -10.89
CA ASP A 44 4.97 3.67 -9.50
C ASP A 44 3.70 4.34 -8.95
N ILE A 45 2.57 4.25 -9.67
CA ILE A 45 1.28 4.88 -9.33
C ILE A 45 0.84 4.57 -7.90
N PHE A 46 1.03 3.33 -7.43
CA PHE A 46 0.67 2.96 -6.06
C PHE A 46 1.52 3.68 -5.03
N GLN A 47 2.81 3.88 -5.31
CA GLN A 47 3.72 4.61 -4.45
C GLN A 47 3.34 6.09 -4.44
N ASP A 48 3.10 6.69 -5.61
CA ASP A 48 2.72 8.10 -5.73
C ASP A 48 1.43 8.42 -4.96
N ILE A 49 0.40 7.56 -5.09
CA ILE A 49 -0.86 7.71 -4.37
C ILE A 49 -0.64 7.58 -2.86
N PHE A 50 0.17 6.61 -2.44
CA PHE A 50 0.46 6.40 -1.02
C PHE A 50 1.22 7.59 -0.42
N GLU A 51 2.24 8.08 -1.11
CA GLU A 51 3.02 9.25 -0.70
C GLU A 51 2.12 10.49 -0.60
N HIS A 52 1.20 10.68 -1.54
CA HIS A 52 0.24 11.77 -1.49
C HIS A 52 -0.66 11.72 -0.25
N ILE A 53 -1.22 10.54 0.06
CA ILE A 53 -2.06 10.33 1.24
C ILE A 53 -1.25 10.62 2.52
N ILE A 54 -0.03 10.10 2.63
CA ILE A 54 0.83 10.35 3.80
C ILE A 54 1.14 11.85 3.94
N CYS A 55 1.43 12.54 2.84
CA CYS A 55 1.65 13.98 2.84
C CYS A 55 0.42 14.74 3.38
N GLU A 56 -0.79 14.37 2.98
CA GLU A 56 -2.02 14.99 3.49
C GLU A 56 -2.22 14.71 4.99
N VAL A 57 -2.00 13.47 5.43
CA VAL A 57 -2.17 13.10 6.83
C VAL A 57 -1.17 13.83 7.74
N ILE A 58 0.07 14.01 7.28
CA ILE A 58 1.08 14.84 7.97
C ILE A 58 0.64 16.30 8.03
N LYS A 59 0.13 16.87 6.92
CA LYS A 59 -0.36 18.27 6.90
C LYS A 59 -1.50 18.50 7.88
N CYS A 60 -2.39 17.51 8.03
CA CYS A 60 -3.48 17.57 9.00
C CYS A 60 -3.03 17.31 10.46
N GLY A 61 -1.74 17.05 10.71
CA GLY A 61 -1.20 16.86 12.05
C GLY A 61 -1.59 15.53 12.72
N PHE A 62 -2.11 14.57 11.95
CA PHE A 62 -2.51 13.25 12.46
C PHE A 62 -1.33 12.28 12.63
N LEU A 63 -0.16 12.64 12.08
CA LEU A 63 1.05 11.81 12.11
C LEU A 63 2.20 12.61 12.72
N ASP A 64 2.65 12.17 13.90
CA ASP A 64 3.85 12.71 14.54
C ASP A 64 5.08 11.99 13.97
N SER A 65 5.95 12.74 13.30
CA SER A 65 7.13 12.21 12.60
C SER A 65 8.20 11.64 13.54
N GLN A 66 8.08 11.90 14.84
CA GLN A 66 9.06 11.48 15.84
C GLN A 66 9.01 9.99 16.19
N ASN A 67 7.88 9.30 15.97
CA ASN A 67 7.69 7.90 16.35
C ASN A 67 7.03 7.08 15.23
N ILE A 68 7.72 6.92 14.10
CA ILE A 68 7.32 5.99 13.04
C ILE A 68 7.60 4.55 13.51
N PHE A 69 6.69 4.00 14.33
CA PHE A 69 6.68 2.58 14.64
C PHE A 69 6.01 1.82 13.50
N ILE A 70 6.82 1.32 12.56
CA ILE A 70 6.36 0.31 11.60
C ILE A 70 6.14 -0.98 12.40
N ASP A 71 4.90 -1.28 12.78
CA ASP A 71 4.55 -2.58 13.35
C ASP A 71 4.89 -3.66 12.32
N ARG A 72 5.84 -4.54 12.67
CA ARG A 72 6.42 -5.54 11.76
C ARG A 72 5.51 -6.74 11.57
N THR A 73 4.20 -6.56 11.52
CA THR A 73 3.26 -7.67 11.42
C THR A 73 2.96 -8.11 9.99
N HIS A 74 3.52 -7.47 8.96
CA HIS A 74 3.47 -8.01 7.58
C HIS A 74 4.72 -7.73 6.71
N ILE A 75 5.87 -8.33 7.06
CA ILE A 75 6.93 -8.63 6.06
C ILE A 75 7.23 -10.13 6.12
N LYS A 76 6.40 -10.93 5.45
CA LYS A 76 6.79 -12.28 4.99
C LYS A 76 7.09 -12.20 3.50
N ALA A 77 8.35 -11.91 3.14
CA ALA A 77 9.02 -12.33 1.89
C ALA A 77 10.36 -11.59 1.61
N CYS A 78 11.18 -11.29 2.61
CA CYS A 78 12.58 -10.89 2.35
C CYS A 78 13.52 -11.70 3.25
N ALA A 79 13.98 -12.84 2.73
CA ALA A 79 15.00 -13.67 3.38
C ALA A 79 16.42 -13.07 3.31
N ASN A 80 16.59 -11.88 2.71
CA ASN A 80 17.89 -11.22 2.59
C ASN A 80 17.90 -9.88 3.34
N LEU A 81 18.14 -9.97 4.64
CA LEU A 81 18.20 -8.84 5.57
C LEU A 81 19.25 -7.78 5.19
N LYS A 82 20.34 -8.18 4.50
CA LYS A 82 21.42 -7.28 4.07
C LYS A 82 20.98 -6.30 2.97
N LYS A 83 20.13 -6.74 2.05
CA LYS A 83 19.62 -5.90 0.95
C LYS A 83 18.60 -4.86 1.45
N LEU A 84 17.91 -5.18 2.54
CA LEU A 84 16.92 -4.29 3.17
C LEU A 84 17.61 -3.18 3.98
N GLN A 85 18.74 -3.48 4.63
CA GLN A 85 19.57 -2.46 5.28
C GLN A 85 20.16 -1.45 4.27
N SER A 86 20.68 -1.92 3.13
CA SER A 86 21.26 -1.02 2.13
C SER A 86 20.23 -0.09 1.49
N TYR A 87 19.00 -0.56 1.24
CA TYR A 87 17.91 0.27 0.75
C TYR A 87 17.49 1.34 1.77
N ARG A 88 17.39 0.97 3.07
CA ARG A 88 17.03 1.88 4.16
C ARG A 88 18.07 3.00 4.34
N LEU A 89 19.35 2.68 4.24
CA LEU A 89 20.44 3.67 4.29
C LEU A 89 20.39 4.63 3.09
N LYS A 90 20.09 4.11 1.89
CA LYS A 90 19.99 4.92 0.67
C LYS A 90 18.83 5.93 0.76
N ASN A 91 17.68 5.49 1.29
CA ASN A 91 16.52 6.35 1.48
C ASN A 91 16.75 7.41 2.57
N GLN A 92 17.40 7.06 3.69
CA GLN A 92 17.78 8.03 4.73
C GLN A 92 18.76 9.08 4.21
N LEU A 93 19.77 8.67 3.43
CA LEU A 93 20.73 9.59 2.83
C LEU A 93 20.09 10.52 1.79
N ASN A 94 19.14 10.04 1.00
CA ASN A 94 18.40 10.89 0.06
C ASN A 94 17.48 11.88 0.80
N PHE A 95 16.82 11.45 1.87
CA PHE A 95 15.97 12.31 2.69
C PHE A 95 16.78 13.41 3.40
N MET A 96 17.99 13.09 3.88
CA MET A 96 18.90 14.07 4.47
C MET A 96 19.51 15.04 3.43
N LYS A 97 19.75 14.58 2.20
CA LYS A 97 20.29 15.42 1.11
C LYS A 97 19.28 16.40 0.51
N MET A 98 17.97 16.13 0.61
CA MET A 98 16.94 17.05 0.11
C MET A 98 16.55 18.15 1.11
N ASN A 99 17.02 18.06 2.36
CA ASN A 99 16.73 19.00 3.43
C ASN A 99 17.98 19.79 3.90
N LEU A 100 19.04 19.79 3.08
CA LEU A 100 20.30 20.55 3.23
C LEU A 100 20.55 21.34 1.94
#